data_AF-A0A812T777-F1
#
_entry.id   AF-A0A812T777-F1
#
_cell.length_a   1.000
_cell.length_b   1.000
_cell.length_c   1.000
_cell.angle_alpha   90.00
_cell.angle_beta   90.00
_cell.angle_gamma   90.00
#
_symmetry.space_group_name_H-M   'P 1'
#
loop_
_entity.id
_entity.type
_entity.pdbx_description
1 polymer ?
#
loop_
_entity_poly.entity_id
_entity_poly.type
_entity_poly.pdbx_seq_one_letter_code
_entity_poly.pdbx_strand_id
1 'polypeptide(L)'
;FIPHTEAEMGLVAKAAGVPLDRVRRRASELQEANPMLGHRGCRLAITYPEICEMQARAIFEAAAEVGRSAKKTPVAEVMVPLVSTLEELVQLKKVIEATAQQVQKEQGVNFTYRVGTMVELPRAALQAGRLAEQAEFFSFGTNDLTQTTYGLSRDDAGAFLPEYKAKGIVEQDPFVSLDQER
;
A
#
# COMPACT_ATOMS: atom_id res chain seq x y z
N PHE A 1 6.62 3.99 12.49
CA PHE A 1 7.87 3.61 11.80
C PHE A 1 8.93 4.71 11.85
N ILE A 2 8.53 6.00 11.86
CA ILE A 2 9.45 7.11 12.16
C ILE A 2 9.58 7.20 13.70
N PRO A 3 10.78 7.39 14.27
CA PRO A 3 10.94 7.55 15.72
C PRO A 3 10.20 8.79 16.22
N HIS A 4 9.47 8.67 17.33
CA HIS A 4 8.63 9.73 17.88
C HIS A 4 9.24 10.36 19.14
N THR A 5 10.04 9.58 19.87
CA THR A 5 10.75 10.07 21.05
C THR A 5 12.21 10.37 20.75
N GLU A 6 12.81 11.28 21.54
CA GLU A 6 14.22 11.61 21.41
C GLU A 6 15.13 10.39 21.66
N ALA A 7 14.73 9.50 22.57
CA ALA A 7 15.42 8.25 22.83
C ALA A 7 15.43 7.33 21.59
N GLU A 8 14.28 7.15 20.93
CA GLU A 8 14.18 6.38 19.70
C GLU A 8 14.99 7.03 18.55
N MET A 9 14.93 8.35 18.43
CA MET A 9 15.73 9.08 17.44
C MET A 9 17.24 8.88 17.68
N GLY A 10 17.66 8.85 18.94
CA GLY A 10 19.04 8.53 19.34
C GLY A 10 19.48 7.14 18.91
N LEU A 11 18.61 6.13 19.06
CA LEU A 11 18.88 4.76 18.59
C LEU A 11 19.05 4.71 17.07
N VAL A 12 18.16 5.39 16.32
CA VAL A 12 18.24 5.47 14.85
C VAL A 12 19.50 6.20 14.40
N ALA A 13 19.84 7.34 15.03
CA ALA A 13 21.03 8.11 14.73
C ALA A 13 22.31 7.27 14.89
N LYS A 14 22.40 6.53 16.00
CA LYS A 14 23.52 5.62 16.27
C LYS A 14 23.61 4.49 15.25
N ALA A 15 22.49 3.83 14.95
CA ALA A 15 22.44 2.70 14.01
C ALA A 15 22.78 3.13 12.58
N ALA A 16 22.32 4.30 12.15
CA ALA A 16 22.57 4.85 10.82
C ALA A 16 23.91 5.60 10.70
N GLY A 17 24.66 5.80 11.80
CA GLY A 17 25.92 6.53 11.80
C GLY A 17 25.78 8.01 11.44
N VAL A 18 24.67 8.65 11.80
CA VAL A 18 24.37 10.06 11.49
C VAL A 18 24.14 10.89 12.75
N PRO A 19 24.34 12.22 12.69
CA PRO A 19 24.01 13.10 13.83
C PRO A 19 22.52 13.04 14.19
N LEU A 20 22.20 13.12 15.49
CA LEU A 20 20.83 13.13 15.99
C LEU A 20 19.99 14.27 15.38
N ASP A 21 20.59 15.44 15.16
CA ASP A 21 19.90 16.57 14.52
C ASP A 21 19.44 16.29 13.10
N ARG A 22 20.20 15.46 12.36
CA ARG A 22 19.77 15.02 11.02
C ARG A 22 18.52 14.16 11.10
N VAL A 23 18.43 13.28 12.10
CA VAL A 23 17.24 12.44 12.34
C VAL A 23 16.05 13.29 12.78
N ARG A 24 16.25 14.23 13.72
CA ARG A 24 15.20 15.16 14.18
C ARG A 24 14.62 15.95 13.01
N ARG A 25 15.49 16.55 12.20
CA ARG A 25 15.07 17.32 11.01
C ARG A 25 14.26 16.44 10.06
N ARG A 26 14.75 15.23 9.76
CA ARG A 26 14.05 14.32 8.85
C ARG A 26 12.70 13.84 9.40
N ALA A 27 12.61 13.56 10.70
CA ALA A 27 11.34 13.20 11.33
C ALA A 27 10.32 14.34 11.24
N SER A 28 10.77 15.58 11.43
CA SER A 28 9.92 16.77 11.27
C SER A 28 9.48 16.99 9.81
N GLU A 29 10.38 16.80 8.84
CA GLU A 29 10.06 16.92 7.40
C GLU A 29 9.02 15.89 6.93
N LEU A 30 9.01 14.70 7.54
CA LEU A 30 8.09 13.62 7.20
C LEU A 30 6.77 13.67 7.97
N GLN A 31 6.61 14.64 8.87
CA GLN A 31 5.37 14.81 9.62
C GLN A 31 4.29 15.40 8.72
N GLU A 32 3.15 14.72 8.63
CA GLU A 32 2.00 15.15 7.85
C GLU A 32 0.82 15.47 8.76
N ALA A 33 0.00 16.44 8.38
CA ALA A 33 -1.20 16.81 9.15
C ALA A 33 -2.24 15.67 9.18
N ASN A 34 -2.39 14.94 8.06
CA ASN A 34 -3.31 13.81 7.92
C ASN A 34 -2.58 12.61 7.29
N PRO A 35 -1.82 11.81 8.07
CA PRO A 35 -1.01 10.71 7.54
C PRO A 35 -1.81 9.64 6.76
N MET A 36 -3.11 9.50 7.07
CA MET A 36 -4.03 8.62 6.34
C MET A 36 -4.08 8.95 4.83
N LEU A 37 -4.01 10.23 4.47
CA LEU A 37 -4.14 10.72 3.09
C LEU A 37 -2.83 11.23 2.49
N GLY A 38 -1.71 11.00 3.19
CA GLY A 38 -0.42 11.58 2.88
C GLY A 38 0.42 10.83 1.84
N HIS A 39 1.73 10.94 1.98
CA HIS A 39 2.74 10.39 1.08
C HIS A 39 3.03 8.91 1.40
N ARG A 40 2.09 8.05 1.01
CA ARG A 40 2.13 6.60 1.24
C ARG A 40 1.63 5.80 0.03
N GLY A 41 1.68 4.47 0.13
CA GLY A 41 1.20 3.56 -0.91
C GLY A 41 1.90 3.79 -2.25
N CYS A 42 1.14 3.78 -3.36
CA CYS A 42 1.68 4.00 -4.70
C CYS A 42 2.45 5.32 -4.83
N ARG A 43 2.04 6.38 -4.13
CA ARG A 43 2.68 7.71 -4.21
C ARG A 43 4.12 7.66 -3.71
N LEU A 44 4.35 6.93 -2.63
CA LEU A 44 5.69 6.73 -2.08
C LEU A 44 6.56 5.90 -3.03
N ALA A 45 6.00 4.82 -3.55
CA ALA A 45 6.67 3.96 -4.51
C ALA A 45 6.97 4.65 -5.85
N ILE A 46 6.18 5.65 -6.26
CA ILE A 46 6.45 6.45 -7.47
C ILE A 46 7.61 7.41 -7.24
N THR A 47 7.68 8.05 -6.08
CA THR A 47 8.78 8.99 -5.76
C THR A 47 10.07 8.28 -5.36
N TYR A 48 9.97 7.05 -4.87
CA TYR A 48 11.09 6.20 -4.44
C TYR A 48 10.93 4.79 -5.07
N PRO A 49 11.10 4.67 -6.39
CA PRO A 49 10.87 3.42 -7.13
C PRO A 49 11.74 2.25 -6.64
N GLU A 50 12.89 2.53 -6.03
CA GLU A 50 13.78 1.54 -5.43
C GLU A 50 13.08 0.69 -4.35
N ILE A 51 12.04 1.21 -3.69
CA ILE A 51 11.24 0.46 -2.71
C ILE A 51 10.41 -0.61 -3.42
N CYS A 52 9.75 -0.23 -4.53
CA CYS A 52 8.94 -1.15 -5.32
C CYS A 52 9.81 -2.22 -5.98
N GLU A 53 10.95 -1.83 -6.54
CA GLU A 53 11.94 -2.76 -7.11
C GLU A 53 12.42 -3.77 -6.07
N MET A 54 12.84 -3.32 -4.90
CA MET A 54 13.32 -4.20 -3.83
C MET A 54 12.25 -5.21 -3.39
N GLN A 55 11.01 -4.76 -3.20
CA GLN A 55 9.90 -5.64 -2.79
C GLN A 55 9.53 -6.64 -3.90
N ALA A 56 9.42 -6.18 -5.16
CA ALA A 56 9.12 -7.04 -6.30
C ALA A 56 10.21 -8.10 -6.48
N ARG A 57 11.48 -7.71 -6.39
CA ARG A 57 12.62 -8.63 -6.44
C ARG A 57 12.51 -9.68 -5.34
N ALA A 58 12.30 -9.28 -4.10
CA ALA A 58 12.17 -10.21 -2.97
C ALA A 58 11.05 -11.24 -3.20
N ILE A 59 9.88 -10.80 -3.71
CA ILE A 59 8.76 -11.68 -4.05
C ILE A 59 9.17 -12.70 -5.13
N PHE A 60 9.76 -12.23 -6.22
CA PHE A 60 10.08 -13.08 -7.37
C PHE A 60 11.25 -14.03 -7.11
N GLU A 61 12.28 -13.58 -6.40
CA GLU A 61 13.39 -14.44 -6.00
C GLU A 61 12.91 -15.55 -5.07
N ALA A 62 12.02 -15.25 -4.13
CA ALA A 62 11.41 -16.24 -3.25
C ALA A 62 10.53 -17.23 -4.04
N ALA A 63 9.70 -16.75 -4.96
CA ALA A 63 8.87 -17.61 -5.81
C ALA A 63 9.72 -18.56 -6.67
N ALA A 64 10.84 -18.07 -7.22
CA ALA A 64 11.79 -18.87 -7.98
C ALA A 64 12.49 -19.93 -7.13
N GLU A 65 12.93 -19.58 -5.91
CA GLU A 65 13.59 -20.51 -5.00
C GLU A 65 12.64 -21.62 -4.51
N VAL A 66 11.40 -21.26 -4.16
CA VAL A 66 10.36 -22.24 -3.83
C VAL A 66 10.05 -23.12 -5.05
N GLY A 67 9.99 -22.54 -6.25
CA GLY A 67 9.78 -23.29 -7.49
C GLY A 67 10.85 -24.36 -7.74
N ARG A 68 12.13 -24.04 -7.49
CA ARG A 68 13.25 -24.99 -7.60
C ARG A 68 13.16 -26.12 -6.57
N SER A 69 12.96 -25.75 -5.30
CA SER A 69 12.97 -26.72 -4.19
C SER A 69 11.73 -27.62 -4.15
N ALA A 70 10.54 -27.05 -4.37
CA ALA A 70 9.26 -27.75 -4.30
C ALA A 70 8.80 -28.35 -5.65
N LYS A 71 9.56 -28.15 -6.74
CA LYS A 71 9.21 -28.53 -8.12
C LYS A 71 7.86 -27.94 -8.59
N LYS A 72 7.39 -26.87 -7.94
CA LYS A 72 6.15 -26.17 -8.26
C LYS A 72 6.31 -24.70 -7.90
N THR A 73 6.43 -23.85 -8.90
CA THR A 73 6.52 -22.40 -8.70
C THR A 73 5.15 -21.85 -8.28
N PRO A 74 5.05 -21.11 -7.17
CA PRO A 74 3.83 -20.37 -6.84
C PRO A 74 3.58 -19.25 -7.85
N VAL A 75 2.30 -18.92 -8.06
CA VAL A 75 1.92 -17.73 -8.85
C VAL A 75 1.86 -16.55 -7.88
N ALA A 76 2.79 -15.61 -8.03
CA ALA A 76 2.82 -14.41 -7.21
C ALA A 76 1.74 -13.42 -7.67
N GLU A 77 0.99 -12.87 -6.73
CA GLU A 77 0.05 -11.77 -6.97
C GLU A 77 0.61 -10.51 -6.29
N VAL A 78 1.05 -9.55 -7.10
CA VAL A 78 1.63 -8.29 -6.63
C VAL A 78 0.57 -7.20 -6.73
N MET A 79 0.25 -6.58 -5.60
CA MET A 79 -0.84 -5.61 -5.52
C MET A 79 -0.32 -4.22 -5.20
N VAL A 80 -0.73 -3.23 -5.99
CA VAL A 80 -0.39 -1.82 -5.76
C VAL A 80 -1.47 -1.15 -4.88
N PRO A 81 -1.13 -0.56 -3.72
CA PRO A 81 -2.09 0.11 -2.84
C PRO A 81 -2.26 1.60 -3.18
N LEU A 82 -3.38 2.18 -2.75
CA LEU A 82 -3.77 3.60 -2.81
C LEU A 82 -3.77 4.21 -4.21
N VAL A 83 -3.94 3.37 -5.22
CA VAL A 83 -4.08 3.82 -6.61
C VAL A 83 -5.36 4.64 -6.75
N SER A 84 -5.25 5.77 -7.44
CA SER A 84 -6.37 6.64 -7.76
C SER A 84 -6.56 6.82 -9.26
N THR A 85 -5.50 6.62 -10.06
CA THR A 85 -5.43 6.84 -11.51
C THR A 85 -4.81 5.63 -12.23
N LEU A 86 -5.10 5.49 -13.52
CA LEU A 86 -4.48 4.45 -14.35
C LEU A 86 -2.97 4.65 -14.47
N GLU A 87 -2.55 5.91 -14.56
CA GLU A 87 -1.17 6.30 -14.78
C GLU A 87 -0.27 5.92 -13.59
N GLU A 88 -0.77 6.05 -12.36
CA GLU A 88 -0.09 5.55 -11.14
C GLU A 88 0.16 4.03 -11.21
N LEU A 89 -0.88 3.26 -11.57
CA LEU A 89 -0.75 1.80 -11.71
C LEU A 89 0.23 1.42 -12.81
N VAL A 90 0.12 2.05 -13.98
CA VAL A 90 0.99 1.77 -15.13
C VAL A 90 2.46 2.02 -14.80
N GLN A 91 2.78 3.11 -14.10
CA GLN A 91 4.17 3.42 -13.74
C GLN A 91 4.77 2.34 -12.83
N LEU A 92 4.04 1.92 -11.80
CA LEU A 92 4.53 0.90 -10.87
C LEU A 92 4.52 -0.50 -11.47
N LYS A 93 3.53 -0.83 -12.30
CA LYS A 93 3.50 -2.09 -13.05
C LYS A 93 4.74 -2.24 -13.92
N LYS A 94 5.19 -1.20 -14.60
CA LYS A 94 6.46 -1.23 -15.38
C LYS A 94 7.68 -1.57 -14.52
N VAL A 95 7.77 -1.01 -13.31
CA VAL A 95 8.88 -1.31 -12.37
C VAL A 95 8.82 -2.79 -11.96
N ILE A 96 7.63 -3.28 -11.62
CA ILE A 96 7.42 -4.68 -11.21
C ILE A 96 7.78 -5.64 -12.36
N GLU A 97 7.29 -5.37 -13.57
CA GLU A 97 7.53 -6.21 -14.75
C GLU A 97 9.01 -6.23 -15.14
N ALA A 98 9.69 -5.08 -15.13
CA ALA A 98 11.12 -5.00 -15.39
C ALA A 98 11.93 -5.82 -14.36
N THR A 99 11.55 -5.72 -13.09
CA THR A 99 12.17 -6.48 -12.00
C THR A 99 11.95 -7.99 -12.19
N ALA A 100 10.73 -8.41 -12.54
CA ALA A 100 10.43 -9.81 -12.83
C ALA A 100 11.31 -10.36 -13.96
N GLN A 101 11.41 -9.64 -15.07
CA GLN A 101 12.26 -10.02 -16.21
C GLN A 101 13.72 -10.16 -15.80
N GLN A 102 14.22 -9.24 -14.98
CA GLN A 102 15.59 -9.29 -14.48
C GLN A 102 15.83 -10.54 -13.62
N VAL A 103 14.93 -10.83 -12.66
CA VAL A 103 15.04 -12.02 -11.80
C VAL A 103 14.95 -13.30 -12.62
N GLN A 104 14.03 -13.39 -13.59
CA GLN A 104 13.92 -14.55 -14.49
C GLN A 104 15.23 -14.81 -15.24
N LYS A 105 15.85 -13.74 -15.78
CA LYS A 105 17.11 -13.82 -16.52
C LYS A 105 18.27 -14.23 -15.61
N GLU A 106 18.41 -13.59 -14.45
CA GLU A 106 19.50 -13.85 -13.50
C GLU A 106 19.45 -15.26 -12.92
N GLN A 107 18.24 -15.78 -12.67
CA GLN A 107 18.06 -17.10 -12.07
C GLN A 107 17.82 -18.22 -13.09
N GLY A 108 17.72 -17.91 -14.39
CA GLY A 108 17.49 -18.89 -15.44
C GLY A 108 16.16 -19.65 -15.28
N VAL A 109 15.14 -19.02 -14.72
CA VAL A 109 13.82 -19.62 -14.50
C VAL A 109 12.72 -18.76 -15.13
N ASN A 110 11.68 -19.43 -15.61
CA ASN A 110 10.43 -18.76 -15.99
C ASN A 110 9.38 -19.00 -14.92
N PHE A 111 8.70 -17.93 -14.51
CA PHE A 111 7.56 -17.99 -13.61
C PHE A 111 6.45 -17.07 -14.10
N THR A 112 5.24 -17.33 -13.61
CA THR A 112 4.06 -16.50 -13.89
C THR A 112 3.70 -15.70 -12.65
N TYR A 113 3.20 -14.49 -12.85
CA TYR A 113 2.75 -13.61 -11.81
C TYR A 113 1.59 -12.77 -12.33
N ARG A 114 0.88 -12.10 -11.43
CA ARG A 114 -0.16 -11.13 -11.76
C ARG A 114 0.11 -9.82 -11.06
N VAL A 115 -0.16 -8.72 -11.74
CA VAL A 115 -0.15 -7.38 -11.14
C VAL A 115 -1.57 -6.86 -11.05
N GLY A 116 -2.03 -6.59 -9.83
CA GLY A 116 -3.34 -6.04 -9.55
C GLY A 116 -3.25 -4.75 -8.75
N THR A 117 -4.41 -4.23 -8.37
CA THR A 117 -4.49 -3.01 -7.56
C THR A 117 -5.52 -3.16 -6.46
N MET A 118 -5.26 -2.50 -5.33
CA MET A 118 -6.29 -2.28 -4.35
C MET A 118 -7.26 -1.20 -4.86
N VAL A 119 -8.57 -1.46 -4.73
CA VAL A 119 -9.63 -0.48 -4.93
C VAL A 119 -10.08 -0.02 -3.55
N GLU A 120 -9.40 1.01 -3.06
CA GLU A 120 -9.55 1.54 -1.70
C GLU A 120 -9.75 3.06 -1.64
N LEU A 121 -9.83 3.70 -2.81
CA LEU A 121 -10.17 5.11 -2.94
C LEU A 121 -11.42 5.26 -3.83
N PRO A 122 -12.35 6.18 -3.53
CA PRO A 122 -13.55 6.41 -4.33
C PRO A 122 -13.22 6.67 -5.79
N ARG A 123 -12.14 7.42 -6.07
CA ARG A 123 -11.69 7.67 -7.45
C ARG A 123 -11.31 6.39 -8.19
N ALA A 124 -10.66 5.43 -7.52
CA ALA A 124 -10.33 4.13 -8.12
C ALA A 124 -11.60 3.35 -8.45
N ALA A 125 -12.61 3.35 -7.57
CA ALA A 125 -13.90 2.72 -7.86
C ALA A 125 -14.60 3.37 -9.07
N LEU A 126 -14.64 4.71 -9.12
CA LEU A 126 -15.21 5.48 -10.24
C LEU A 126 -14.45 5.26 -11.57
N GLN A 127 -13.17 4.88 -11.51
CA GLN A 127 -12.33 4.63 -12.68
C GLN A 127 -12.02 3.14 -12.88
N ALA A 128 -12.77 2.24 -12.21
CA ALA A 128 -12.47 0.81 -12.19
C ALA A 128 -12.40 0.20 -13.60
N GLY A 129 -13.25 0.64 -14.53
CA GLY A 129 -13.21 0.20 -15.92
C GLY A 129 -11.86 0.49 -16.61
N ARG A 130 -11.28 1.67 -16.39
CA ARG A 130 -9.94 2.03 -16.92
C ARG A 130 -8.83 1.28 -16.20
N LEU A 131 -8.94 1.14 -14.87
CA LEU A 131 -7.95 0.38 -14.08
C LEU A 131 -7.89 -1.09 -14.52
N ALA A 132 -9.04 -1.68 -14.87
CA ALA A 132 -9.13 -3.06 -15.34
C ALA A 132 -8.42 -3.33 -16.69
N GLU A 133 -8.09 -2.28 -17.46
CA GLU A 133 -7.26 -2.42 -18.66
C GLU A 133 -5.83 -2.88 -18.33
N GLN A 134 -5.37 -2.65 -17.09
CA GLN A 134 -4.00 -2.93 -16.64
C GLN A 134 -3.92 -3.82 -15.42
N ALA A 135 -4.92 -3.78 -14.53
CA ALA A 135 -4.98 -4.62 -13.34
C ALA A 135 -5.55 -6.01 -13.69
N GLU A 136 -4.81 -7.06 -13.35
CA GLU A 136 -5.25 -8.44 -13.54
C GLU A 136 -6.19 -8.94 -12.44
N PHE A 137 -6.26 -8.21 -11.33
CA PHE A 137 -7.21 -8.44 -10.25
C PHE A 137 -7.44 -7.14 -9.45
N PHE A 138 -8.58 -7.09 -8.77
CA PHE A 138 -8.89 -6.08 -7.76
C PHE A 138 -9.00 -6.71 -6.37
N SER A 139 -8.49 -6.01 -5.38
CA SER A 139 -8.81 -6.26 -3.97
C SER A 139 -9.47 -5.02 -3.39
N PHE A 140 -10.62 -5.17 -2.76
CA PHE A 140 -11.30 -4.02 -2.15
C PHE A 140 -10.76 -3.79 -0.74
N GLY A 141 -9.98 -2.71 -0.58
CA GLY A 141 -9.54 -2.24 0.73
C GLY A 141 -10.66 -1.46 1.40
N THR A 142 -11.68 -2.17 1.87
CA THR A 142 -12.92 -1.54 2.35
C THR A 142 -12.72 -0.65 3.57
N ASN A 143 -11.66 -0.86 4.37
CA ASN A 143 -11.36 0.04 5.47
C ASN A 143 -11.07 1.47 4.96
N ASP A 144 -10.05 1.62 4.10
CA ASP A 144 -9.70 2.92 3.52
C ASP A 144 -10.80 3.46 2.59
N LEU A 145 -11.52 2.57 1.88
CA LEU A 145 -12.66 2.97 1.05
C LEU A 145 -13.80 3.54 1.89
N THR A 146 -14.15 2.90 3.02
CA THR A 146 -15.15 3.42 3.97
C THR A 146 -14.68 4.74 4.55
N GLN A 147 -13.43 4.84 5.02
CA GLN A 147 -12.87 6.08 5.57
C GLN A 147 -13.04 7.25 4.60
N THR A 148 -12.67 7.04 3.34
CA THR A 148 -12.67 8.10 2.33
C THR A 148 -14.04 8.36 1.70
N THR A 149 -14.93 7.38 1.71
CA THR A 149 -16.33 7.55 1.24
C THR A 149 -17.15 8.32 2.28
N TYR A 150 -17.04 7.95 3.56
CA TYR A 150 -17.74 8.63 4.65
C TYR A 150 -17.05 9.91 5.13
N GLY A 151 -15.77 10.11 4.78
CA GLY A 151 -14.97 11.23 5.31
C GLY A 151 -14.62 11.06 6.79
N LEU A 152 -14.36 9.84 7.23
CA LEU A 152 -14.11 9.48 8.62
C LEU A 152 -12.70 8.90 8.79
N SER A 153 -12.03 9.31 9.86
CA SER A 153 -10.86 8.59 10.38
C SER A 153 -11.36 7.49 11.30
N ARG A 154 -10.98 6.23 11.04
CA ARG A 154 -11.38 5.11 11.91
C ARG A 154 -10.90 5.30 13.35
N ASP A 155 -9.71 5.87 13.52
CA ASP A 155 -9.09 6.08 14.82
C ASP A 155 -9.84 7.17 15.64
N ASP A 156 -10.46 8.13 14.97
CA ASP A 156 -11.18 9.24 15.61
C ASP A 156 -12.70 9.01 15.69
N ALA A 157 -13.23 8.14 14.84
CA ALA A 157 -14.68 7.93 14.71
C ALA A 157 -15.34 7.35 15.97
N GLY A 158 -14.57 6.68 16.82
CA GLY A 158 -15.04 6.17 18.11
C GLY A 158 -15.61 7.26 19.04
N ALA A 159 -15.24 8.53 18.84
CA ALA A 159 -15.72 9.64 19.65
C ALA A 159 -17.21 9.99 19.40
N PHE A 160 -17.78 9.64 18.24
CA PHE A 160 -19.15 10.02 17.90
C PHE A 160 -20.01 8.88 17.29
N LEU A 161 -19.40 7.82 16.75
CA LEU A 161 -20.15 6.70 16.15
C LEU A 161 -21.16 6.04 17.11
N PRO A 162 -20.88 5.86 18.41
CA PRO A 162 -21.88 5.32 19.35
C PRO A 162 -23.15 6.18 19.44
N GLU A 163 -23.00 7.50 19.41
CA GLU A 163 -24.12 8.46 19.43
C GLU A 163 -24.90 8.43 18.11
N TYR A 164 -24.20 8.32 16.96
CA TYR A 164 -24.84 8.14 15.65
C TYR A 164 -25.68 6.88 15.61
N LYS A 165 -25.17 5.79 16.20
CA LYS A 165 -25.91 4.53 16.31
C LYS A 165 -27.13 4.65 17.24
N ALA A 166 -26.97 5.27 18.41
CA ALA A 166 -28.06 5.49 19.34
C ALA A 166 -29.20 6.34 18.74
N LYS A 167 -28.85 7.30 17.87
CA LYS A 167 -29.80 8.14 17.13
C LYS A 167 -30.34 7.51 15.84
N GLY A 168 -29.90 6.30 15.48
CA GLY A 168 -30.32 5.62 14.25
C GLY A 168 -29.82 6.27 12.96
N ILE A 169 -28.80 7.13 13.03
CA ILE A 169 -28.15 7.74 11.85
C ILE A 169 -27.38 6.65 11.08
N VAL A 170 -26.68 5.78 11.81
CA VAL A 170 -26.10 4.55 11.26
C VAL A 170 -26.67 3.35 12.00
N GLU A 171 -26.97 2.27 11.30
CA GLU A 171 -27.50 1.05 11.94
C GLU A 171 -26.37 0.23 12.59
N GLN A 172 -25.25 0.14 11.90
CA GLN A 172 -24.05 -0.57 12.33
C GLN A 172 -22.81 0.30 12.10
N ASP A 173 -21.73 -0.03 12.79
CA ASP A 173 -20.44 0.60 12.54
C ASP A 173 -19.97 0.24 11.11
N PRO A 174 -19.78 1.23 10.21
CA PRO A 174 -19.43 0.97 8.82
C PRO A 174 -18.00 0.40 8.64
N PHE A 175 -17.18 0.41 9.70
CA PHE A 175 -15.88 -0.28 9.71
C PHE A 175 -15.97 -1.75 10.10
N VAL A 176 -17.11 -2.20 10.62
CA VAL A 176 -17.36 -3.59 11.03
C VAL A 176 -18.27 -4.30 10.02
N SER A 177 -19.28 -3.60 9.51
CA SER A 177 -20.20 -4.12 8.49
C SER A 177 -20.14 -3.24 7.24
N LEU A 178 -20.07 -3.87 6.07
CA LEU A 178 -20.06 -3.14 4.80
C LEU A 178 -21.41 -2.46 4.57
N ASP A 179 -21.36 -1.17 4.27
CA ASP A 179 -22.52 -0.38 3.87
C ASP A 179 -22.91 -0.66 2.41
N GLN A 180 -24.19 -0.90 2.15
CA GLN A 180 -24.69 -1.40 0.85
C GLN A 180 -25.85 -0.58 0.26
N GLU A 181 -26.73 -0.01 1.07
CA GLU A 181 -28.05 0.48 0.60
C GLU A 181 -28.49 1.84 1.17
N ARG A 182 -27.70 2.47 2.06
CA ARG A 182 -28.03 3.79 2.60
C ARG A 182 -27.08 4.88 2.17
#